data_AF-A0AAP1RI08-F1
#
_entry.id   AF-A0AAP1RI08-F1
#
_cell.length_a   1.000
_cell.length_b   1.000
_cell.length_c   1.000
_cell.angle_alpha   90.00
_cell.angle_beta   90.00
_cell.angle_gamma   90.00
#
_symmetry.space_group_name_H-M   'P 1'
#
loop_
_entity.id
_entity.type
_entity.pdbx_description
1 polymer ?
#
loop_
_entity_poly.entity_id
_entity_poly.type
_entity_poly.pdbx_seq_one_letter_code
_entity_poly.pdbx_strand_id
1 'polypeptide(L)'
;MGVGDDALKAVTYRINDAFKGYAHRESYLEEAVKTLKVADCPDYKHRKGQKGTVVVIGGKGDHIKKYGSRDNVVYKTRVYRSMTLGQYKELKESDNLPLPDYVAFLTRDAHGQKSNYKAHSNNRYGQSNETPPGEYYLNYYKDSGGLSTTGYLMYLSDNMNNRAIATPDGGVRTGVAIHHWDRRGAIGCLTTASNNTILIKELRDEIPDLFIHLNLKNKTYTDKDEVAHNMSIERRPVRIVIEEREVIEEPYTHAKYPGGIRWEGFVPEDNQDNTN
;
A
#
# COMPACT_ATOMS: atom_id res chain seq x y z
N MET A 1 7.83 -11.38 -5.88
CA MET A 1 8.88 -12.24 -5.31
C MET A 1 9.48 -13.06 -6.42
N GLY A 2 10.77 -12.88 -6.71
CA GLY A 2 11.51 -13.77 -7.63
C GLY A 2 11.65 -15.19 -7.07
N VAL A 3 12.25 -16.07 -7.85
CA VAL A 3 12.58 -17.46 -7.45
C VAL A 3 13.77 -17.43 -6.49
N GLY A 4 13.53 -17.06 -5.24
CA GLY A 4 14.54 -17.00 -4.20
C GLY A 4 14.09 -17.70 -2.92
N ASP A 5 15.05 -18.09 -2.10
CA ASP A 5 14.85 -18.76 -0.81
C ASP A 5 13.78 -18.08 0.07
N ASP A 6 13.85 -16.75 0.22
CA ASP A 6 12.83 -15.98 0.94
C ASP A 6 11.41 -16.13 0.35
N ALA A 7 11.27 -16.26 -0.97
CA ALA A 7 9.98 -16.45 -1.61
C ALA A 7 9.40 -17.83 -1.29
N LEU A 8 10.25 -18.86 -1.34
CA LEU A 8 9.90 -20.23 -0.98
C LEU A 8 9.53 -20.33 0.50
N LYS A 9 10.28 -19.70 1.39
CA LYS A 9 9.97 -19.58 2.83
C LYS A 9 8.61 -18.94 3.07
N ALA A 10 8.36 -17.80 2.43
CA ALA A 10 7.10 -17.06 2.57
C ALA A 10 5.88 -17.87 2.07
N VAL A 11 6.00 -18.51 0.91
CA VAL A 11 4.93 -19.36 0.35
C VAL A 11 4.73 -20.61 1.21
N THR A 12 5.81 -21.28 1.60
CA THR A 12 5.73 -22.48 2.42
C THR A 12 5.05 -22.19 3.75
N TYR A 13 5.44 -21.10 4.43
CA TYR A 13 4.81 -20.69 5.69
C TYR A 13 3.29 -20.47 5.55
N ARG A 14 2.84 -19.87 4.44
CA ARG A 14 1.41 -19.64 4.19
C ARG A 14 0.62 -20.94 3.95
N ILE A 15 1.27 -21.98 3.43
CA ILE A 15 0.66 -23.30 3.20
C ILE A 15 0.72 -24.15 4.48
N ASN A 16 1.87 -24.13 5.15
CA ASN A 16 2.16 -24.90 6.35
C ASN A 16 3.25 -24.19 7.17
N ASP A 17 2.86 -23.61 8.30
CA ASP A 17 3.73 -22.82 9.18
C ASP A 17 4.77 -23.65 9.95
N ALA A 18 4.64 -24.98 9.94
CA ALA A 18 5.63 -25.92 10.45
C ALA A 18 6.68 -26.33 9.40
N PHE A 19 6.64 -25.75 8.18
CA PHE A 19 7.59 -26.01 7.09
C PHE A 19 7.70 -27.47 6.63
N LYS A 20 6.73 -28.32 7.00
CA LYS A 20 6.73 -29.74 6.56
C LYS A 20 6.75 -29.82 5.03
N GLY A 21 7.74 -30.54 4.49
CA GLY A 21 7.92 -30.69 3.05
C GLY A 21 8.65 -29.53 2.37
N TYR A 22 9.35 -28.67 3.11
CA TYR A 22 10.15 -27.56 2.54
C TYR A 22 11.09 -28.03 1.42
N ALA A 23 11.94 -29.03 1.70
CA ALA A 23 12.90 -29.58 0.73
C ALA A 23 12.23 -30.12 -0.56
N HIS A 24 11.02 -30.71 -0.44
CA HIS A 24 10.28 -31.17 -1.62
C HIS A 24 9.80 -29.98 -2.45
N ARG A 25 9.28 -28.92 -1.80
CA ARG A 25 8.85 -27.70 -2.50
C ARG A 25 10.02 -26.96 -3.13
N GLU A 26 11.19 -26.98 -2.50
CA GLU A 26 12.42 -26.43 -3.07
C GLU A 26 12.77 -27.12 -4.38
N SER A 27 12.90 -28.45 -4.35
CA SER A 27 13.17 -29.24 -5.55
C SER A 27 12.11 -29.04 -6.65
N TYR A 28 10.82 -29.00 -6.29
CA TYR A 28 9.76 -28.73 -7.26
C TYR A 28 9.84 -27.32 -7.86
N LEU A 29 10.18 -26.31 -7.05
CA LEU A 29 10.35 -24.95 -7.54
C LEU A 29 11.55 -24.87 -8.49
N GLU A 30 12.68 -25.48 -8.15
CA GLU A 30 13.86 -25.54 -9.02
C GLU A 30 13.54 -26.19 -10.37
N GLU A 31 12.88 -27.34 -10.35
CA GLU A 31 12.54 -28.06 -11.58
C GLU A 31 11.48 -27.30 -12.40
N ALA A 32 10.50 -26.67 -11.76
CA ALA A 32 9.51 -25.83 -12.44
C ALA A 32 10.18 -24.62 -13.10
N VAL A 33 11.14 -23.98 -12.43
CA VAL A 33 11.86 -22.80 -12.93
C VAL A 33 12.70 -23.13 -14.15
N LYS A 34 13.36 -24.29 -14.11
CA LYS A 34 14.10 -24.85 -15.24
C LYS A 34 13.17 -25.23 -16.40
N THR A 35 12.12 -26.00 -16.12
CA THR A 35 11.19 -26.53 -17.14
C THR A 35 10.43 -25.43 -17.85
N LEU A 36 9.92 -24.46 -17.10
CA LEU A 36 9.19 -23.30 -17.63
C LEU A 36 10.11 -22.23 -18.22
N LYS A 37 11.44 -22.45 -18.21
CA LYS A 37 12.45 -21.49 -18.67
C LYS A 37 12.22 -20.09 -18.11
N VAL A 38 11.92 -20.00 -16.81
CA VAL A 38 11.57 -18.74 -16.16
C VAL A 38 12.71 -17.71 -16.33
N ALA A 39 13.96 -18.18 -16.41
CA ALA A 39 15.13 -17.35 -16.71
C ALA A 39 15.05 -16.57 -18.04
N ASP A 40 14.30 -17.07 -19.01
CA ASP A 40 14.15 -16.44 -20.33
C ASP A 40 13.06 -15.37 -20.35
N CYS A 41 12.13 -15.42 -19.38
CA CYS A 41 11.01 -14.48 -19.26
C CYS A 41 11.53 -13.05 -19.02
N PRO A 42 11.15 -12.06 -19.87
CA PRO A 42 11.52 -10.66 -19.66
C PRO A 42 11.12 -10.17 -18.26
N ASP A 43 9.90 -10.41 -17.80
CA ASP A 43 9.45 -9.99 -16.47
C ASP A 43 10.29 -10.58 -15.35
N TYR A 44 10.72 -11.84 -15.48
CA TYR A 44 11.62 -12.45 -14.52
C TYR A 44 12.98 -11.76 -14.50
N LYS A 45 13.55 -11.45 -15.68
CA LYS A 45 14.82 -10.73 -15.77
C LYS A 45 14.73 -9.35 -15.12
N HIS A 46 13.65 -8.63 -15.34
CA HIS A 46 13.41 -7.32 -14.71
C HIS A 46 13.32 -7.44 -13.19
N ARG A 47 12.68 -8.51 -12.66
CA ARG A 47 12.43 -8.69 -11.22
C ARG A 47 13.51 -9.48 -10.47
N LYS A 48 14.52 -9.99 -11.16
CA LYS A 48 15.55 -10.86 -10.57
C LYS A 48 16.34 -10.10 -9.51
N GLY A 49 16.46 -10.69 -8.32
CA GLY A 49 17.19 -10.10 -7.19
C GLY A 49 16.49 -8.91 -6.51
N GLN A 50 15.33 -8.47 -7.02
CA GLN A 50 14.61 -7.33 -6.45
C GLN A 50 13.88 -7.71 -5.15
N LYS A 51 14.03 -6.85 -4.13
CA LYS A 51 13.42 -6.98 -2.80
C LYS A 51 12.55 -5.76 -2.48
N GLY A 52 11.55 -5.95 -1.63
CA GLY A 52 10.63 -4.89 -1.22
C GLY A 52 9.42 -4.78 -2.14
N THR A 53 8.56 -3.82 -1.82
CA THR A 53 7.33 -3.54 -2.57
C THR A 53 7.16 -2.03 -2.73
N VAL A 54 6.73 -1.60 -3.91
CA VAL A 54 6.32 -0.21 -4.17
C VAL A 54 4.80 -0.19 -4.43
N VAL A 55 4.08 0.65 -3.69
CA VAL A 55 2.67 0.94 -3.89
C VAL A 55 2.57 2.34 -4.49
N VAL A 56 1.86 2.51 -5.59
CA VAL A 56 1.73 3.80 -6.27
C VAL A 56 0.27 4.18 -6.33
N ILE A 57 -0.07 5.37 -5.83
CA ILE A 57 -1.39 5.96 -5.97
C ILE A 57 -1.33 7.01 -7.06
N GLY A 58 -2.13 6.80 -8.10
CA GLY A 58 -2.18 7.67 -9.27
C GLY A 58 -2.57 9.12 -8.94
N GLY A 59 -2.09 10.03 -9.79
CA GLY A 59 -2.47 11.44 -9.77
C GLY A 59 -3.83 11.75 -10.41
N LYS A 60 -4.27 10.92 -11.35
CA LYS A 60 -5.51 11.12 -12.10
C LYS A 60 -6.65 10.32 -11.50
N GLY A 61 -7.83 10.94 -11.36
CA GLY A 61 -9.03 10.21 -10.97
C GLY A 61 -9.38 9.18 -12.03
N ASP A 62 -9.67 7.95 -11.58
CA ASP A 62 -9.93 6.81 -12.46
C ASP A 62 -11.42 6.67 -12.74
N HIS A 63 -12.26 6.69 -11.71
CA HIS A 63 -13.72 6.66 -11.82
C HIS A 63 -14.38 7.16 -10.53
N ILE A 64 -15.71 7.22 -10.54
CA ILE A 64 -16.54 7.54 -9.38
C ILE A 64 -17.02 6.26 -8.70
N LYS A 65 -16.80 6.16 -7.39
CA LYS A 65 -17.29 5.06 -6.55
C LYS A 65 -18.32 5.56 -5.53
N LYS A 66 -19.49 4.93 -5.52
CA LYS A 66 -20.56 5.26 -4.57
C LYS A 66 -20.29 4.67 -3.18
N TYR A 67 -20.49 5.49 -2.16
CA TYR A 67 -20.58 5.09 -0.77
C TYR A 67 -21.87 5.68 -0.18
N GLY A 68 -22.90 4.85 -0.03
CA GLY A 68 -24.25 5.36 0.22
C GLY A 68 -24.69 6.30 -0.92
N SER A 69 -25.12 7.52 -0.57
CA SER A 69 -25.52 8.55 -1.53
C SER A 69 -24.37 9.44 -2.02
N ARG A 70 -23.11 9.09 -1.73
CA ARG A 70 -21.96 9.98 -1.96
C ARG A 70 -21.05 9.41 -3.04
N ASP A 71 -20.66 10.27 -3.96
CA ASP A 71 -19.81 9.94 -5.10
C ASP A 71 -18.36 10.25 -4.77
N ASN A 72 -17.48 9.26 -4.72
CA ASN A 72 -16.08 9.44 -4.35
C ASN A 72 -15.21 9.22 -5.57
N VAL A 73 -14.33 10.18 -5.86
CA VAL A 73 -13.29 9.97 -6.85
C VAL A 73 -12.29 8.97 -6.29
N VAL A 74 -12.02 7.92 -7.04
CA VAL A 74 -11.00 6.93 -6.68
C VAL A 74 -9.83 6.99 -7.65
N TYR A 75 -8.65 6.72 -7.11
CA TYR A 75 -7.39 6.77 -7.84
C TYR A 75 -6.84 5.36 -7.95
N LYS A 76 -6.39 5.01 -9.16
CA LYS A 76 -5.78 3.72 -9.44
C LYS A 76 -4.53 3.54 -8.58
N THR A 77 -4.57 2.53 -7.72
CA THR A 77 -3.49 2.15 -6.81
C THR A 77 -2.84 0.88 -7.33
N ARG A 78 -1.54 0.94 -7.63
CA ARG A 78 -0.79 -0.16 -8.24
C ARG A 78 0.23 -0.70 -7.24
N VAL A 79 0.29 -2.01 -7.09
CA VAL A 79 1.30 -2.69 -6.26
C VAL A 79 2.34 -3.32 -7.18
N TYR A 80 3.61 -3.09 -6.90
CA TYR A 80 4.76 -3.69 -7.59
C TYR A 80 5.59 -4.45 -6.56
N ARG A 81 5.45 -5.77 -6.54
CA ARG A 81 6.16 -6.68 -5.63
C ARG A 81 7.54 -7.01 -6.18
N SER A 82 8.49 -7.26 -5.28
CA SER A 82 9.91 -7.40 -5.67
C SER A 82 10.34 -6.17 -6.45
N MET A 83 10.24 -4.99 -5.85
CA MET A 83 10.67 -3.76 -6.47
C MET A 83 11.12 -2.79 -5.38
N THR A 84 12.33 -2.24 -5.53
CA THR A 84 12.78 -1.13 -4.69
C THR A 84 12.27 0.20 -5.27
N LEU A 85 12.23 1.25 -4.45
CA LEU A 85 11.82 2.57 -4.92
C LEU A 85 12.76 3.14 -5.99
N GLY A 86 14.08 2.91 -5.88
CA GLY A 86 15.05 3.34 -6.89
C GLY A 86 14.77 2.68 -8.24
N GLN A 87 14.59 1.37 -8.25
CA GLN A 87 14.27 0.61 -9.47
C GLN A 87 12.92 1.03 -10.08
N TYR A 88 11.91 1.27 -9.24
CA TYR A 88 10.64 1.81 -9.72
C TYR A 88 10.83 3.12 -10.48
N LYS A 89 11.65 4.03 -9.96
CA LYS A 89 11.94 5.31 -10.62
C LYS A 89 12.68 5.11 -11.95
N GLU A 90 13.73 4.30 -11.97
CA GLU A 90 14.49 3.99 -13.19
C GLU A 90 13.60 3.37 -14.29
N LEU A 91 12.74 2.42 -13.92
CA LEU A 91 11.81 1.77 -14.85
C LEU A 91 10.69 2.72 -15.28
N LYS A 92 10.23 3.62 -14.40
CA LYS A 92 9.23 4.63 -14.74
C LYS A 92 9.79 5.67 -15.72
N GLU A 93 11.00 6.15 -15.48
CA GLU A 93 11.68 7.15 -16.32
C GLU A 93 11.99 6.61 -17.72
N SER A 94 12.24 5.31 -17.84
CA SER A 94 12.52 4.64 -19.11
C SER A 94 11.28 4.04 -19.79
N ASP A 95 10.08 4.28 -19.27
CA ASP A 95 8.81 3.70 -19.74
C ASP A 95 8.82 2.15 -19.85
N ASN A 96 9.50 1.50 -18.91
CA ASN A 96 9.71 0.06 -18.85
C ASN A 96 9.15 -0.58 -17.56
N LEU A 97 8.15 0.05 -16.94
CA LEU A 97 7.48 -0.56 -15.79
C LEU A 97 6.78 -1.87 -16.22
N PRO A 98 6.97 -2.97 -15.47
CA PRO A 98 6.19 -4.17 -15.72
C PRO A 98 4.72 -3.94 -15.39
N LEU A 99 3.84 -4.88 -15.75
CA LEU A 99 2.47 -4.86 -15.25
C LEU A 99 2.45 -4.90 -13.72
N PRO A 100 1.55 -4.13 -13.07
CA PRO A 100 1.41 -4.18 -11.62
C PRO A 100 0.94 -5.56 -11.19
N ASP A 101 1.46 -6.00 -10.05
CA ASP A 101 1.13 -7.27 -9.41
C ASP A 101 -0.29 -7.34 -8.87
N TYR A 102 -0.82 -6.18 -8.48
CA TYR A 102 -2.16 -6.00 -7.98
C TYR A 102 -2.62 -4.56 -8.24
N VAL A 103 -3.91 -4.39 -8.47
CA VAL A 103 -4.55 -3.08 -8.66
C VAL A 103 -5.70 -2.95 -7.68
N ALA A 104 -5.73 -1.83 -6.97
CA ALA A 104 -6.83 -1.42 -6.12
C ALA A 104 -7.22 0.03 -6.44
N PHE A 105 -8.25 0.53 -5.77
CA PHE A 105 -8.74 1.89 -5.97
C PHE A 105 -8.94 2.56 -4.61
N LEU A 106 -8.26 3.69 -4.42
CA LEU A 106 -8.27 4.45 -3.17
C LEU A 106 -8.69 5.90 -3.45
N THR A 107 -9.60 6.42 -2.66
CA THR A 107 -9.90 7.85 -2.57
C THR A 107 -8.84 8.55 -1.73
N ARG A 108 -8.43 9.73 -2.20
CA ARG A 108 -7.48 10.64 -1.53
C ARG A 108 -8.16 11.85 -0.91
N ASP A 109 -9.41 12.10 -1.29
CA ASP A 109 -10.19 13.25 -0.82
C ASP A 109 -10.49 13.16 0.67
N ALA A 110 -10.36 14.29 1.36
CA ALA A 110 -10.33 14.34 2.82
C ALA A 110 -11.29 15.37 3.42
N HIS A 111 -12.51 15.50 2.90
CA HIS A 111 -13.42 16.60 3.23
C HIS A 111 -13.86 16.70 4.71
N GLY A 112 -13.59 15.70 5.55
CA GLY A 112 -13.59 15.82 7.00
C GLY A 112 -14.81 16.53 7.62
N GLN A 113 -15.94 15.83 7.79
CA GLN A 113 -17.23 16.46 8.17
C GLN A 113 -17.80 16.03 9.54
N LYS A 114 -17.02 15.46 10.47
CA LYS A 114 -17.54 15.15 11.81
C LYS A 114 -17.48 16.36 12.74
N SER A 115 -18.50 16.49 13.58
CA SER A 115 -18.69 17.61 14.53
C SER A 115 -17.56 17.79 15.55
N ASN A 116 -16.74 16.77 15.77
CA ASN A 116 -15.60 16.73 16.68
C ASN A 116 -14.23 16.90 15.99
N TYR A 117 -14.20 17.13 14.68
CA TYR A 117 -12.96 17.46 14.01
C TYR A 117 -12.53 18.87 14.42
N LYS A 118 -11.27 19.01 14.83
CA LYS A 118 -10.70 20.32 15.20
C LYS A 118 -10.70 21.22 13.96
N ALA A 119 -10.71 22.54 14.19
CA ALA A 119 -10.51 23.53 13.14
C ALA A 119 -9.27 23.17 12.30
N HIS A 120 -9.31 23.55 11.02
CA HIS A 120 -8.19 23.37 10.12
C HIS A 120 -6.93 24.03 10.71
N SER A 121 -5.80 23.36 10.54
CA SER A 121 -4.50 23.87 10.95
C SER A 121 -3.71 24.15 9.69
N ASN A 122 -3.03 25.29 9.66
CA ASN A 122 -2.09 25.67 8.60
C ASN A 122 -0.95 24.64 8.41
N ASN A 123 -0.83 23.70 9.35
CA ASN A 123 0.18 22.64 9.38
C ASN A 123 -0.22 21.39 8.58
N ARG A 124 -1.21 21.52 7.69
CA ARG A 124 -1.83 20.40 6.98
C ARG A 124 -1.77 20.66 5.49
N TYR A 125 -1.42 19.62 4.72
CA TYR A 125 -1.32 19.72 3.27
C TYR A 125 -2.70 19.71 2.64
N GLY A 126 -2.93 20.65 1.71
CA GLY A 126 -4.27 20.97 1.25
C GLY A 126 -5.12 21.59 2.37
N GLN A 127 -6.05 22.47 2.00
CA GLN A 127 -6.91 23.11 3.00
C GLN A 127 -7.97 22.12 3.58
N SER A 128 -7.92 20.83 3.19
CA SER A 128 -8.82 19.76 3.66
C SER A 128 -8.09 18.60 4.35
N ASN A 129 -6.88 18.80 4.88
CA ASN A 129 -6.13 17.79 5.65
C ASN A 129 -5.62 16.58 4.84
N GLU A 130 -5.45 16.69 3.55
CA GLU A 130 -4.93 15.62 2.71
C GLU A 130 -3.51 15.18 3.11
N THR A 131 -3.16 13.96 2.70
CA THR A 131 -1.75 13.54 2.71
C THR A 131 -1.07 14.15 1.48
N PRO A 132 0.09 14.82 1.64
CA PRO A 132 0.82 15.35 0.50
C PRO A 132 1.18 14.29 -0.54
N PRO A 133 1.28 14.67 -1.83
CA PRO A 133 2.09 13.94 -2.77
C PRO A 133 3.52 13.78 -2.24
N GLY A 134 4.12 12.62 -2.52
CA GLY A 134 5.45 12.32 -2.04
C GLY A 134 5.70 10.83 -1.87
N GLU A 135 6.83 10.53 -1.25
CA GLU A 135 7.35 9.19 -1.07
C GLU A 135 7.44 8.85 0.41
N TYR A 136 6.66 7.85 0.81
CA TYR A 136 6.55 7.44 2.20
C TYR A 136 6.89 5.96 2.34
N TYR A 137 6.89 5.49 3.58
CA TYR A 137 6.80 4.09 3.94
C TYR A 137 5.34 3.74 4.20
N LEU A 138 4.98 2.50 3.85
CA LEU A 138 3.73 1.88 4.29
C LEU A 138 4.09 0.85 5.35
N ASN A 139 3.61 1.07 6.57
CA ASN A 139 3.90 0.21 7.71
C ASN A 139 2.68 -0.59 8.13
N TYR A 140 2.93 -1.83 8.52
CA TYR A 140 1.95 -2.62 9.23
C TYR A 140 1.82 -2.12 10.67
N TYR A 141 0.61 -2.19 11.23
CA TYR A 141 0.34 -1.64 12.55
C TYR A 141 1.23 -2.25 13.64
N LYS A 142 1.61 -3.54 13.52
CA LYS A 142 2.48 -4.23 14.50
C LYS A 142 3.91 -3.69 14.51
N ASP A 143 4.42 -3.21 13.37
CA ASP A 143 5.76 -2.63 13.29
C ASP A 143 5.82 -1.19 13.82
N SER A 144 4.67 -0.53 13.91
CA SER A 144 4.57 0.92 14.10
C SER A 144 3.90 1.32 15.42
N GLY A 145 3.83 0.37 16.37
CA GLY A 145 3.27 0.58 17.71
C GLY A 145 1.75 0.78 17.73
N GLY A 146 1.04 0.28 16.72
CA GLY A 146 -0.42 0.31 16.67
C GLY A 146 -1.06 -0.77 17.54
N LEU A 147 -2.22 -0.46 18.15
CA LEU A 147 -3.06 -1.44 18.84
C LEU A 147 -4.07 -2.03 17.84
N SER A 148 -4.06 -3.35 17.66
CA SER A 148 -4.92 -4.04 16.66
C SER A 148 -6.40 -4.07 17.04
N THR A 149 -6.71 -3.80 18.29
CA THR A 149 -8.06 -3.94 18.84
C THR A 149 -8.95 -2.74 18.51
N THR A 150 -8.37 -1.60 18.11
CA THR A 150 -9.12 -0.39 17.69
C THR A 150 -8.50 0.35 16.49
N GLY A 151 -7.32 -0.06 16.00
CA GLY A 151 -6.56 0.62 14.94
C GLY A 151 -6.77 0.07 13.52
N TYR A 152 -6.27 0.82 12.53
CA TYR A 152 -6.19 0.41 11.13
C TYR A 152 -4.98 -0.52 10.90
N LEU A 153 -4.96 -1.24 9.77
CA LEU A 153 -3.90 -2.23 9.49
C LEU A 153 -2.64 -1.63 8.89
N MET A 154 -2.78 -0.56 8.10
CA MET A 154 -1.71 0.01 7.28
C MET A 154 -1.62 1.52 7.52
N TYR A 155 -0.40 2.00 7.80
CA TYR A 155 -0.10 3.39 8.14
C TYR A 155 1.00 3.96 7.25
N LEU A 156 0.87 5.25 6.92
CA LEU A 156 1.88 6.00 6.20
C LEU A 156 2.83 6.68 7.19
N SER A 157 4.10 6.78 6.81
CA SER A 157 5.14 7.42 7.63
C SER A 157 6.40 7.74 6.83
N ASP A 158 7.27 8.58 7.39
CA ASP A 158 8.57 8.92 6.79
C ASP A 158 9.64 7.86 7.03
N ASN A 159 9.38 6.89 7.92
CA ASN A 159 10.28 5.77 8.18
C ASN A 159 9.53 4.48 8.49
N MET A 160 10.26 3.37 8.59
CA MET A 160 9.68 2.03 8.79
C MET A 160 9.16 1.77 10.23
N ASN A 161 9.43 2.63 11.20
CA ASN A 161 9.32 2.28 12.63
C ASN A 161 8.26 3.09 13.38
N ASN A 162 7.55 3.98 12.70
CA ASN A 162 6.52 4.80 13.32
C ASN A 162 5.31 5.02 12.39
N ARG A 163 4.42 5.93 12.79
CA ARG A 163 3.20 6.30 12.03
C ARG A 163 3.18 7.79 11.73
N ALA A 164 4.36 8.40 11.63
CA ALA A 164 4.54 9.84 11.60
C ALA A 164 5.02 10.29 10.23
N ILE A 165 4.39 11.34 9.70
CA ILE A 165 4.85 12.09 8.53
C ILE A 165 5.16 13.53 8.96
N ALA A 166 6.26 14.07 8.47
CA ALA A 166 6.59 15.49 8.57
C ALA A 166 5.63 16.29 7.70
N THR A 167 5.26 17.47 8.17
CA THR A 167 4.40 18.40 7.42
C THR A 167 5.23 19.58 6.90
N PRO A 168 4.84 20.21 5.78
CA PRO A 168 5.63 21.26 5.13
C PRO A 168 5.98 22.48 6.02
N ASP A 169 5.18 22.73 7.05
CA ASP A 169 5.34 23.79 8.05
C ASP A 169 6.29 23.42 9.21
N GLY A 170 6.94 22.26 9.16
CA GLY A 170 7.84 21.77 10.21
C GLY A 170 7.14 21.02 11.35
N GLY A 171 5.83 20.76 11.23
CA GLY A 171 5.06 19.92 12.15
C GLY A 171 5.20 18.42 11.90
N VAL A 172 4.50 17.63 12.73
CA VAL A 172 4.41 16.18 12.58
C VAL A 172 2.95 15.75 12.66
N ARG A 173 2.54 14.90 11.74
CA ARG A 173 1.23 14.26 11.74
C ARG A 173 1.36 12.77 11.96
N THR A 174 0.51 12.22 12.80
CA THR A 174 0.49 10.79 13.09
C THR A 174 -0.82 10.14 12.70
N GLY A 175 -0.77 8.84 12.40
CA GLY A 175 -1.97 8.01 12.22
C GLY A 175 -2.66 8.14 10.85
N VAL A 176 -1.96 8.67 9.83
CA VAL A 176 -2.40 8.59 8.44
C VAL A 176 -2.42 7.12 8.02
N ALA A 177 -3.59 6.62 7.61
CA ALA A 177 -3.80 5.21 7.36
C ALA A 177 -4.44 4.93 6.00
N ILE A 178 -4.50 3.66 5.62
CA ILE A 178 -5.39 3.16 4.56
C ILE A 178 -6.55 2.43 5.24
N HIS A 179 -7.79 2.88 5.01
CA HIS A 179 -8.98 2.31 5.67
C HIS A 179 -10.24 2.30 4.81
N HIS A 180 -11.33 1.73 5.33
CA HIS A 180 -12.47 1.38 4.50
C HIS A 180 -13.43 2.56 4.20
N TRP A 181 -13.58 3.53 5.11
CA TRP A 181 -14.55 4.65 5.03
C TRP A 181 -14.54 5.49 3.72
N ASP A 182 -15.41 6.50 3.64
CA ASP A 182 -15.44 7.45 2.52
C ASP A 182 -14.59 8.71 2.78
N ARG A 183 -14.59 9.63 1.81
CA ARG A 183 -13.84 10.89 1.89
C ARG A 183 -14.16 11.77 3.10
N ARG A 184 -15.36 11.65 3.69
CA ARG A 184 -15.72 12.37 4.91
C ARG A 184 -15.02 11.82 6.15
N GLY A 185 -14.75 10.51 6.17
CA GLY A 185 -14.05 9.82 7.24
C GLY A 185 -12.53 9.77 7.08
N ALA A 186 -12.00 10.17 5.92
CA ALA A 186 -10.59 10.09 5.58
C ALA A 186 -9.71 10.95 6.50
N ILE A 187 -10.01 12.25 6.64
CA ILE A 187 -9.14 13.21 7.36
C ILE A 187 -7.66 12.99 6.98
N GLY A 188 -7.39 12.95 5.66
CA GLY A 188 -6.16 12.64 4.95
C GLY A 188 -5.62 11.23 5.03
N CYS A 189 -6.30 10.30 5.69
CA CYS A 189 -6.16 8.90 5.35
C CYS A 189 -6.55 8.66 3.88
N LEU A 190 -6.09 7.54 3.35
CA LEU A 190 -6.48 7.03 2.06
C LEU A 190 -7.61 6.01 2.29
N THR A 191 -8.61 5.99 1.43
CA THR A 191 -9.81 5.20 1.73
C THR A 191 -10.30 4.36 0.58
N THR A 192 -10.89 3.19 0.83
CA THR A 192 -11.47 2.36 -0.25
C THR A 192 -12.88 2.80 -0.65
N ALA A 193 -13.39 3.89 -0.06
CA ALA A 193 -14.76 4.37 -0.24
C ALA A 193 -15.80 3.23 -0.13
N SER A 194 -15.68 2.40 0.90
CA SER A 194 -16.53 1.21 1.10
C SER A 194 -16.70 0.85 2.57
N ASN A 195 -17.88 0.43 3.01
CA ASN A 195 -18.02 -0.14 4.35
C ASN A 195 -17.36 -1.52 4.53
N ASN A 196 -16.84 -2.09 3.44
CA ASN A 196 -16.27 -3.41 3.44
C ASN A 196 -14.80 -3.41 3.89
N THR A 197 -14.54 -3.91 5.10
CA THR A 197 -13.19 -4.09 5.64
C THR A 197 -12.36 -5.15 4.91
N ILE A 198 -12.99 -6.02 4.11
CA ILE A 198 -12.31 -7.07 3.33
C ILE A 198 -11.33 -6.44 2.33
N LEU A 199 -11.70 -5.35 1.66
CA LEU A 199 -10.83 -4.67 0.68
C LEU A 199 -9.50 -4.21 1.29
N ILE A 200 -9.49 -3.85 2.58
CA ILE A 200 -8.28 -3.47 3.31
C ILE A 200 -7.42 -4.70 3.63
N LYS A 201 -8.06 -5.83 3.93
CA LYS A 201 -7.36 -7.10 4.19
C LYS A 201 -6.76 -7.65 2.90
N GLU A 202 -7.50 -7.62 1.80
CA GLU A 202 -7.04 -8.02 0.46
C GLU A 202 -5.83 -7.20 0.02
N LEU A 203 -5.93 -5.85 0.08
CA LEU A 203 -4.78 -4.99 -0.25
C LEU A 203 -3.56 -5.30 0.63
N ARG A 204 -3.75 -5.53 1.94
CA ARG A 204 -2.65 -5.95 2.83
C ARG A 204 -2.05 -7.28 2.38
N ASP A 205 -2.87 -8.27 2.05
CA ASP A 205 -2.42 -9.61 1.68
C ASP A 205 -1.66 -9.67 0.37
N GLU A 206 -1.99 -8.76 -0.55
CA GLU A 206 -1.26 -8.50 -1.79
C GLU A 206 0.06 -7.75 -1.57
N ILE A 207 0.37 -7.36 -0.34
CA ILE A 207 1.65 -6.75 0.06
C ILE A 207 2.30 -7.60 1.18
N PRO A 208 2.84 -8.80 0.87
CA PRO A 208 3.42 -9.71 1.87
C PRO A 208 4.53 -9.08 2.73
N ASP A 209 5.33 -8.19 2.13
CA ASP A 209 6.46 -7.51 2.78
C ASP A 209 6.01 -6.63 3.98
N LEU A 210 4.71 -6.34 4.13
CA LEU A 210 4.17 -5.65 5.31
C LEU A 210 4.25 -6.48 6.59
N PHE A 211 4.14 -7.81 6.51
CA PHE A 211 3.90 -8.62 7.70
C PHE A 211 4.62 -9.96 7.75
N ILE A 212 5.13 -10.46 6.62
CA ILE A 212 5.70 -11.81 6.59
C ILE A 212 6.97 -11.93 7.46
N HIS A 213 7.77 -10.86 7.56
CA HIS A 213 8.97 -10.83 8.42
C HIS A 213 8.62 -11.00 9.90
N LEU A 214 7.46 -10.52 10.35
CA LEU A 214 7.02 -10.68 11.74
C LEU A 214 6.71 -12.14 12.06
N ASN A 215 6.08 -12.82 11.12
CA ASN A 215 5.68 -14.21 11.29
C ASN A 215 6.87 -15.18 11.19
N LEU A 216 7.89 -14.77 10.44
CA LEU A 216 9.11 -15.54 10.20
C LEU A 216 10.27 -15.15 11.10
N LYS A 217 10.15 -14.12 11.92
CA LYS A 217 11.21 -13.68 12.82
C LYS A 217 11.65 -14.83 13.73
N ASN A 218 12.94 -15.16 13.67
CA ASN A 218 13.58 -16.23 14.46
C ASN A 218 12.95 -17.62 14.22
N LYS A 219 12.28 -17.84 13.08
CA LYS A 219 11.75 -19.17 12.75
C LYS A 219 12.89 -20.09 12.32
N THR A 220 12.81 -21.33 12.78
CA THR A 220 13.69 -22.42 12.38
C THR A 220 12.85 -23.62 11.95
N TYR A 221 13.43 -24.45 11.11
CA TYR A 221 12.88 -25.73 10.69
C TYR A 221 13.95 -26.79 10.88
N THR A 222 13.64 -27.88 11.57
CA THR A 222 14.54 -29.04 11.68
C THR A 222 14.09 -30.10 10.68
N ASP A 223 14.98 -30.53 9.81
CA ASP A 223 14.69 -31.58 8.84
C ASP A 223 14.76 -32.99 9.46
N LYS A 224 14.55 -34.00 8.62
CA LYS A 224 14.58 -35.42 9.01
C LYS A 224 15.98 -35.91 9.44
N ASP A 225 17.01 -35.17 9.08
CA ASP A 225 18.42 -35.48 9.38
C ASP A 225 18.90 -34.66 10.60
N GLU A 226 17.95 -34.11 11.37
CA GLU A 226 18.14 -33.30 12.58
C GLU A 226 18.91 -31.98 12.35
N VAL A 227 18.99 -31.52 11.10
CA VAL A 227 19.65 -30.25 10.75
C VAL A 227 18.67 -29.09 10.91
N ALA A 228 19.06 -28.08 11.69
CA ALA A 228 18.28 -26.87 11.89
C ALA A 228 18.58 -25.84 10.79
N HIS A 229 17.52 -25.42 10.09
CA HIS A 229 17.55 -24.43 9.02
C HIS A 229 16.92 -23.12 9.48
N ASN A 230 17.57 -21.99 9.18
CA ASN A 230 17.03 -20.66 9.48
C ASN A 230 15.95 -20.28 8.45
N MET A 231 14.71 -20.15 8.91
CA MET A 231 13.54 -19.76 8.12
C MET A 231 13.19 -18.27 8.25
N SER A 232 14.05 -17.50 8.92
CA SER A 232 13.85 -16.07 9.08
C SER A 232 13.99 -15.33 7.76
N ILE A 233 13.14 -14.33 7.58
CA ILE A 233 13.22 -13.36 6.48
C ILE A 233 13.42 -11.99 7.10
N GLU A 234 14.36 -11.23 6.54
CA GLU A 234 14.59 -9.85 6.93
C GLU A 234 13.40 -8.96 6.57
N ARG A 235 13.16 -7.93 7.38
CA ARG A 235 12.14 -6.93 7.08
C ARG A 235 12.52 -6.16 5.84
N ARG A 236 11.68 -6.23 4.80
CA ARG A 236 11.85 -5.48 3.55
C ARG A 236 11.03 -4.20 3.59
N PRO A 237 11.51 -3.10 2.97
CA PRO A 237 10.75 -1.87 2.93
C PRO A 237 9.54 -2.02 2.00
N VAL A 238 8.40 -1.51 2.45
CA VAL A 238 7.26 -1.20 1.59
C VAL A 238 7.21 0.31 1.43
N ARG A 239 7.40 0.79 0.21
CA ARG A 239 7.37 2.21 -0.13
C ARG A 239 6.02 2.52 -0.76
N ILE A 240 5.47 3.69 -0.44
CA ILE A 240 4.25 4.19 -1.05
C ILE A 240 4.53 5.54 -1.70
N VAL A 241 4.23 5.65 -2.99
CA VAL A 241 4.36 6.86 -3.79
C VAL A 241 2.96 7.41 -4.01
N ILE A 242 2.75 8.64 -3.59
CA ILE A 242 1.53 9.40 -3.82
C ILE A 242 1.86 10.43 -4.89
N GLU A 243 1.33 10.25 -6.10
CA GLU A 243 1.59 11.18 -7.19
C GLU A 243 0.87 12.52 -6.97
N GLU A 244 1.37 13.59 -7.58
CA GLU A 244 0.64 14.85 -7.64
C GLU A 244 -0.71 14.63 -8.33
N ARG A 245 -1.79 15.21 -7.79
CA ARG A 245 -3.14 14.94 -8.28
C ARG A 245 -3.71 16.10 -9.08
N GLU A 246 -4.46 15.76 -10.12
CA GLU A 246 -5.36 16.69 -10.79
C GLU A 246 -6.60 16.89 -9.91
N VAL A 247 -6.90 18.16 -9.60
CA VAL A 247 -7.97 18.53 -8.69
C VAL A 247 -8.81 19.66 -9.25
N ILE A 248 -10.08 19.64 -8.87
CA ILE A 248 -10.97 20.80 -8.95
C ILE A 248 -10.89 21.50 -7.60
N GLU A 249 -10.59 22.79 -7.65
CA GLU A 249 -10.54 23.68 -6.49
C GLU A 249 -11.89 24.40 -6.31
N GLU A 250 -12.51 24.25 -5.14
CA GLU A 250 -13.81 24.87 -4.84
C GLU A 250 -13.82 25.53 -3.46
N PRO A 251 -14.49 26.67 -3.26
CA PRO A 251 -14.66 27.24 -1.92
C PRO A 251 -15.32 26.25 -0.95
N TYR A 252 -14.74 26.06 0.23
CA TYR A 252 -15.30 25.19 1.25
C TYR A 252 -16.41 25.92 2.01
N THR A 253 -17.66 25.56 1.72
CA THR A 253 -18.87 26.25 2.22
C THR A 253 -19.47 25.61 3.48
N HIS A 254 -18.73 24.74 4.19
CA HIS A 254 -19.28 24.03 5.35
C HIS A 254 -19.57 24.99 6.51
N ALA A 255 -20.83 25.09 6.92
CA ALA A 255 -21.34 26.07 7.90
C ALA A 255 -20.57 26.13 9.24
N LYS A 256 -19.98 25.01 9.68
CA LYS A 256 -19.21 24.91 10.94
C LYS A 256 -17.70 25.19 10.78
N TYR A 257 -17.18 25.14 9.56
CA TYR A 257 -15.76 25.36 9.26
C TYR A 257 -15.65 26.30 8.05
N PRO A 258 -16.13 27.55 8.17
CA PRO A 258 -16.10 28.49 7.05
C PRO A 258 -14.66 28.88 6.73
N GLY A 259 -14.32 28.83 5.44
CA GLY A 259 -13.03 29.30 4.91
C GLY A 259 -12.18 28.18 4.29
N GLY A 260 -11.75 28.41 3.05
CA GLY A 260 -10.74 27.62 2.35
C GLY A 260 -11.17 27.11 0.97
N ILE A 261 -10.26 26.39 0.30
CA ILE A 261 -10.37 25.72 -0.99
C ILE A 261 -10.37 24.22 -0.73
N ARG A 262 -11.49 23.57 -1.05
CA ARG A 262 -11.63 22.12 -1.12
C ARG A 262 -11.04 21.64 -2.42
N TRP A 263 -10.28 20.54 -2.35
CA TRP A 263 -9.87 19.79 -3.53
C TRP A 263 -10.80 18.59 -3.70
N GLU A 264 -11.42 18.49 -4.86
CA GLU A 264 -12.09 17.28 -5.34
C GLU A 264 -11.22 16.66 -6.43
N GLY A 265 -11.13 15.34 -6.49
CA GLY A 265 -10.49 14.69 -7.63
C GLY A 265 -11.19 15.04 -8.94
N PHE A 266 -10.41 15.15 -10.02
CA PHE A 266 -10.95 15.24 -11.37
C PHE A 266 -11.06 13.85 -12.00
N VAL A 267 -12.20 13.55 -12.63
CA VAL A 267 -12.40 12.34 -13.47
C VAL A 267 -12.72 12.79 -14.89
N PRO A 268 -11.91 12.42 -15.90
CA PRO A 268 -12.21 12.70 -17.31
C PRO A 268 -13.60 12.18 -17.70
N GLU A 269 -14.34 12.93 -18.53
CA GLU A 269 -15.74 12.64 -18.90
C GLU A 269 -15.93 11.22 -19.45
N ASP A 270 -14.96 10.75 -20.22
CA ASP A 270 -14.87 9.42 -20.82
C ASP A 270 -14.77 8.25 -19.81
N ASN A 271 -14.47 8.54 -18.54
CA ASN A 271 -14.40 7.54 -17.46
C ASN A 271 -15.53 7.65 -16.44
N GLN A 272 -16.51 8.54 -16.65
CA GLN A 272 -17.62 8.73 -15.71
C GLN A 272 -18.72 7.66 -15.85
N ASP A 273 -18.81 6.99 -17.01
CA ASP A 273 -19.91 6.06 -17.34
C ASP A 273 -19.61 4.57 -17.10
N ASN A 274 -18.41 4.19 -16.62
CA ASN A 274 -18.06 2.79 -16.35
C ASN A 274 -18.59 2.26 -15.00
N THR A 275 -19.87 2.51 -14.70
CA THR A 275 -20.54 1.99 -13.50
C THR A 275 -21.81 1.22 -13.85
N ASN A 276 -21.64 -0.06 -14.15
CA ASN A 276 -22.65 -1.10 -13.90
C ASN A 276 -22.00 -2.22 -13.09
#